data_AF-A0A3B4D4A7-F1
#
_entry.id   AF-A0A3B4D4A7-F1
#
_cell.length_a   1.000
_cell.length_b   1.000
_cell.length_c   1.000
_cell.angle_alpha   90.00
_cell.angle_beta   90.00
_cell.angle_gamma   90.00
#
_symmetry.space_group_name_H-M   'P 1'
#
loop_
_entity.id
_entity.type
_entity.pdbx_description
1 polymer ?
#
loop_
_entity_poly.entity_id
_entity_poly.type
_entity_poly.pdbx_seq_one_letter_code
_entity_poly.pdbx_strand_id
1 'polypeptide(L)'
;LLINAIIILFTIIKSLFSCSGNRAAELISPYTAAVFTNEGENATLSCNYSGSVRSLYWYLQNSASPPQFLIADYSPPVTGISVKHRKEATSVDLIISSAAVSDSALYYCENPPVSLLVN
;
A
#
# COMPACT_ATOMS: atom_id res chain seq x y z
N LEU A 1 -7.58 23.52 8.67
CA LEU A 1 -6.43 24.09 9.44
C LEU A 1 -5.55 23.01 10.05
N LEU A 2 -6.10 22.12 10.90
CA LEU A 2 -5.35 20.97 11.46
C LEU A 2 -4.84 19.99 10.38
N ILE A 3 -5.70 19.61 9.42
CA ILE A 3 -5.32 18.72 8.31
C ILE A 3 -4.19 19.33 7.47
N ASN A 4 -4.29 20.63 7.15
CA ASN A 4 -3.24 21.35 6.41
C ASN A 4 -1.92 21.39 7.19
N ALA A 5 -1.97 21.56 8.52
CA ALA A 5 -0.78 21.55 9.37
C ALA A 5 -0.11 20.16 9.41
N ILE A 6 -0.91 19.08 9.45
CA ILE A 6 -0.43 17.69 9.38
C ILE A 6 0.21 17.41 8.01
N ILE A 7 -0.41 17.85 6.91
CA ILE A 7 0.13 17.71 5.54
C ILE A 7 1.47 18.47 5.42
N ILE A 8 1.55 19.71 5.92
CA ILE A 8 2.78 20.50 5.91
C ILE A 8 3.88 19.78 6.69
N LEU A 9 3.55 19.22 7.87
CA LEU A 9 4.51 18.49 8.68
C LEU A 9 5.07 17.24 7.96
N PHE A 10 4.20 16.42 7.36
CA PHE A 10 4.63 15.26 6.56
C PHE A 10 5.50 15.67 5.36
N THR A 11 5.23 16.82 4.76
CA THR A 11 6.03 17.35 3.64
C THR A 11 7.43 17.74 4.10
N ILE A 12 7.56 18.41 5.25
CA ILE A 12 8.86 18.81 5.82
C ILE A 12 9.70 17.59 6.23
N ILE A 13 9.07 16.55 6.79
CA ILE A 13 9.76 15.31 7.19
C ILE A 13 10.32 14.57 5.96
N LYS A 14 9.57 14.52 4.84
CA LYS A 14 10.06 13.93 3.58
C LYS A 14 11.29 14.65 3.03
N SER A 15 11.36 15.97 3.18
CA SER A 15 12.50 16.78 2.73
C SER A 15 13.78 16.53 3.54
N LEU A 16 13.66 16.10 4.79
CA LEU A 16 14.78 15.84 5.69
C LEU A 16 15.40 14.44 5.49
N PHE A 17 14.66 13.49 4.92
CA PHE A 17 15.08 12.10 4.72
C PHE A 17 15.17 11.76 3.22
N SER A 18 16.04 12.44 2.47
CA SER A 18 16.33 12.05 1.10
C SER A 18 17.45 11.00 1.07
N CYS A 19 17.09 9.72 1.20
CA CYS A 19 18.00 8.63 0.87
C CYS A 19 18.10 8.54 -0.66
N SER A 20 19.25 8.90 -1.24
CA SER A 20 19.56 8.59 -2.65
C SER A 20 19.90 7.10 -2.76
N GLY A 21 18.87 6.25 -2.69
CA GLY A 21 18.99 4.83 -2.99
C GLY A 21 19.09 4.63 -4.50
N ASN A 22 20.13 3.93 -4.96
CA ASN A 22 20.16 3.37 -6.30
C ASN A 22 18.97 2.41 -6.43
N ARG A 23 18.01 2.72 -7.32
CA ARG A 23 16.85 1.85 -7.55
C ARG A 23 17.35 0.60 -8.27
N ALA A 24 17.42 -0.53 -7.56
CA ALA A 24 17.40 -1.82 -8.21
C ALA A 24 16.15 -1.89 -9.10
N ALA A 25 16.18 -2.68 -10.17
CA ALA A 25 14.99 -2.93 -10.97
C ALA A 25 13.93 -3.59 -10.07
N GLU A 26 12.97 -2.80 -9.59
CA GLU A 26 11.97 -3.23 -8.64
C GLU A 26 10.91 -4.06 -9.39
N LEU A 27 10.75 -5.32 -9.01
CA LEU A 27 9.78 -6.23 -9.62
C LEU A 27 8.33 -5.80 -9.32
N ILE A 28 8.12 -5.10 -8.21
CA ILE A 28 6.84 -4.61 -7.71
C ILE A 28 7.05 -3.15 -7.35
N SER A 29 6.15 -2.26 -7.75
CA SER A 29 6.28 -0.82 -7.44
C SER A 29 4.92 -0.18 -7.20
N PRO A 30 4.81 0.73 -6.23
CA PRO A 30 3.59 1.49 -6.04
C PRO A 30 3.35 2.41 -7.25
N TYR A 31 2.10 2.53 -7.69
CA TYR A 31 1.74 3.41 -8.81
C TYR A 31 1.96 4.89 -8.46
N THR A 32 1.65 5.27 -7.22
CA THR A 32 1.90 6.61 -6.68
C THR A 32 2.52 6.51 -5.28
N ALA A 33 3.32 7.52 -4.92
CA ALA A 33 3.95 7.58 -3.60
C ALA A 33 2.98 7.93 -2.45
N ALA A 34 1.81 8.47 -2.78
CA ALA A 34 0.73 8.79 -1.84
C ALA A 34 -0.60 8.90 -2.60
N VAL A 35 -1.68 8.58 -1.90
CA VAL A 35 -3.06 8.79 -2.35
C VAL A 35 -3.76 9.63 -1.28
N PHE A 36 -4.46 10.68 -1.71
CA PHE A 36 -5.26 11.54 -0.84
C PHE A 36 -6.72 11.44 -1.26
N THR A 37 -7.61 11.23 -0.29
CA THR A 37 -9.06 11.15 -0.50
C THR A 37 -9.78 11.80 0.67
N ASN A 38 -11.03 12.22 0.48
CA ASN A 38 -11.84 12.77 1.55
C ASN A 38 -12.50 11.67 2.37
N GLU A 39 -12.88 12.00 3.60
CA GLU A 39 -13.61 11.05 4.46
C GLU A 39 -14.94 10.66 3.81
N GLY A 40 -15.24 9.36 3.80
CA GLY A 40 -16.44 8.80 3.19
C GLY A 40 -16.34 8.49 1.69
N GLU A 41 -15.29 8.94 1.00
CA GLU A 41 -14.99 8.57 -0.39
C GLU A 41 -14.25 7.21 -0.47
N ASN A 42 -14.19 6.63 -1.67
CA ASN A 42 -13.41 5.41 -1.89
C ASN A 42 -11.96 5.75 -2.20
N ALA A 43 -11.01 5.19 -1.44
CA ALA A 43 -9.59 5.24 -1.76
C ALA A 43 -9.21 4.08 -2.67
N THR A 44 -8.38 4.31 -3.69
CA THR A 44 -7.79 3.25 -4.51
C THR A 44 -6.27 3.39 -4.50
N LEU A 45 -5.60 2.36 -4.00
CA LEU A 45 -4.15 2.21 -3.98
C LEU A 45 -3.77 1.19 -5.07
N SER A 46 -2.91 1.57 -6.00
CA SER A 46 -2.50 0.70 -7.10
C SER A 46 -1.03 0.28 -6.98
N CYS A 47 -0.79 -0.99 -7.26
CA CYS A 47 0.54 -1.60 -7.27
C CYS A 47 0.80 -2.22 -8.63
N ASN A 48 1.89 -1.84 -9.28
CA ASN A 48 2.32 -2.42 -10.55
C ASN A 48 3.37 -3.50 -10.29
N TYR A 49 3.37 -4.54 -11.11
CA TYR A 49 4.40 -5.55 -11.09
C TYR A 49 4.91 -5.85 -12.50
N SER A 50 6.11 -6.41 -12.59
CA SER A 50 6.72 -6.86 -13.83
C SER A 50 7.21 -8.30 -13.69
N GLY A 51 7.31 -9.00 -14.82
CA GLY A 51 7.72 -10.41 -14.84
C GLY A 51 6.64 -11.39 -14.38
N SER A 52 7.07 -12.56 -13.88
CA SER A 52 6.16 -13.62 -13.45
C SER A 52 5.91 -13.55 -11.94
N VAL A 53 4.77 -12.99 -11.57
CA VAL A 53 4.29 -12.94 -10.18
C VAL A 53 3.10 -13.89 -10.03
N ARG A 54 3.22 -14.84 -9.10
CA ARG A 54 2.16 -15.86 -8.86
C ARG A 54 1.00 -15.33 -8.03
N SER A 55 1.32 -14.55 -6.99
CA SER A 55 0.36 -13.98 -6.05
C SER A 55 0.92 -12.71 -5.47
N LEU A 56 0.04 -11.76 -5.15
CA LEU A 56 0.36 -10.51 -4.50
C LEU A 56 -0.46 -10.34 -3.22
N TYR A 57 0.18 -9.73 -2.23
CA TYR A 57 -0.36 -9.52 -0.91
C TYR A 57 -0.24 -8.05 -0.56
N TRP A 58 -1.29 -7.54 0.06
CA TRP A 58 -1.26 -6.24 0.70
C TRP A 58 -0.92 -6.40 2.17
N TYR A 59 -0.02 -5.54 2.64
CA TYR A 59 0.36 -5.41 4.03
C TYR A 59 0.04 -4.00 4.51
N LEU A 60 -0.44 -3.90 5.74
CA LEU A 60 -0.70 -2.66 6.44
C LEU A 60 0.36 -2.45 7.50
N GLN A 61 1.00 -1.28 7.50
CA GLN A 61 1.91 -0.87 8.54
C GLN A 61 1.31 0.32 9.30
N ASN A 62 0.92 0.05 10.55
CA ASN A 62 0.54 1.09 11.49
C ASN A 62 1.80 1.73 12.10
N SER A 63 1.67 2.95 12.61
CA SER A 63 2.80 3.68 13.18
C SER A 63 3.56 2.82 14.20
N ALA A 64 4.86 2.65 13.98
CA ALA A 64 5.78 1.86 14.79
C ALA A 64 5.54 0.33 14.85
N SER A 65 4.60 -0.24 14.09
CA SER A 65 4.46 -1.69 13.95
C SER A 65 5.24 -2.22 12.75
N PRO A 66 5.64 -3.50 12.71
CA PRO A 66 6.01 -4.14 11.45
C PRO A 66 4.80 -4.20 10.50
N PRO A 67 5.01 -4.33 9.18
CA PRO A 67 3.94 -4.60 8.23
C PRO A 67 3.20 -5.90 8.60
N GLN A 68 1.87 -5.83 8.64
CA GLN A 68 0.99 -6.95 8.94
C GLN A 68 0.19 -7.32 7.71
N PHE A 69 -0.03 -8.62 7.51
CA PHE A 69 -0.83 -9.09 6.38
C PHE A 69 -2.24 -8.51 6.45
N LEU A 70 -2.68 -7.90 5.34
CA LEU A 70 -4.01 -7.32 5.22
C LEU A 70 -4.93 -8.22 4.38
N ILE A 71 -4.58 -8.42 3.11
CA ILE A 71 -5.47 -9.10 2.15
C ILE A 71 -4.68 -9.60 0.91
N ALA A 72 -5.09 -10.72 0.33
CA ALA A 72 -4.48 -11.30 -0.87
C ALA A 72 -5.27 -10.92 -2.14
N ASP A 73 -4.59 -10.85 -3.28
CA ASP A 73 -5.14 -10.47 -4.60
C ASP A 73 -6.43 -11.18 -5.03
N TYR A 74 -6.60 -12.46 -4.69
CA TYR A 74 -7.80 -13.27 -5.01
C TYR A 74 -8.69 -13.60 -3.80
N SER A 75 -8.46 -12.95 -2.67
CA SER A 75 -9.30 -13.18 -1.49
C SER A 75 -10.68 -12.51 -1.64
N PRO A 76 -11.74 -13.07 -1.02
CA PRO A 76 -13.05 -12.43 -1.03
C PRO A 76 -12.98 -11.06 -0.34
N PRO A 77 -13.78 -10.08 -0.77
CA PRO A 77 -13.87 -8.78 -0.11
C PRO A 77 -14.21 -8.94 1.37
N VAL A 78 -13.56 -8.13 2.21
CA VAL A 78 -13.91 -7.97 3.62
C VAL A 78 -14.60 -6.63 3.79
N THR A 79 -15.28 -6.41 4.92
CA THR A 79 -15.98 -5.14 5.16
C THR A 79 -15.02 -3.97 5.03
N GLY A 80 -15.34 -3.03 4.13
CA GLY A 80 -14.52 -1.83 3.91
C GLY A 80 -13.37 -2.01 2.92
N ILE A 81 -12.96 -3.23 2.58
CA ILE A 81 -11.72 -3.49 1.82
C ILE A 81 -11.95 -4.54 0.73
N SER A 82 -11.51 -4.24 -0.49
CA SER A 82 -11.53 -5.20 -1.61
C SER A 82 -10.26 -5.09 -2.45
N VAL A 83 -9.94 -6.15 -3.18
CA VAL A 83 -8.79 -6.18 -4.09
C VAL A 83 -9.25 -6.46 -5.51
N LYS A 84 -8.66 -5.76 -6.48
CA LYS A 84 -8.91 -5.93 -7.91
C LYS A 84 -7.59 -6.20 -8.64
N HIS A 85 -7.40 -7.44 -9.08
CA HIS A 85 -6.24 -7.81 -9.91
C HIS A 85 -6.53 -7.54 -11.39
N ARG A 86 -5.75 -6.65 -11.99
CA ARG A 86 -5.75 -6.34 -13.44
C ARG A 86 -4.54 -6.98 -14.11
N LYS A 87 -4.66 -8.24 -14.55
CA LYS A 87 -3.57 -9.00 -15.16
C LYS A 87 -3.02 -8.35 -16.44
N GLU A 88 -3.91 -7.85 -17.30
CA GLU A 88 -3.54 -7.21 -18.58
C GLU A 88 -2.68 -5.97 -18.38
N ALA A 89 -2.96 -5.20 -17.32
CA ALA A 89 -2.23 -4.01 -16.95
C ALA A 89 -1.13 -4.28 -15.89
N THR A 90 -0.84 -5.56 -15.63
CA THR A 90 0.11 -6.04 -14.61
C THR A 90 0.05 -5.23 -13.32
N SER A 91 -1.16 -5.09 -12.77
CA SER A 91 -1.42 -4.29 -11.57
C SER A 91 -2.45 -4.92 -10.64
N VAL A 92 -2.35 -4.59 -9.36
CA VAL A 92 -3.29 -4.99 -8.30
C VAL A 92 -3.70 -3.74 -7.54
N ASP A 93 -5.01 -3.53 -7.43
CA ASP A 93 -5.58 -2.38 -6.73
C ASP A 93 -6.18 -2.82 -5.40
N LEU A 94 -5.82 -2.14 -4.32
CA LEU A 94 -6.50 -2.19 -3.03
C LEU A 94 -7.50 -1.04 -2.96
N ILE A 95 -8.76 -1.36 -2.71
CA ILE A 95 -9.86 -0.42 -2.65
C ILE A 95 -10.39 -0.39 -1.22
N ILE A 96 -10.32 0.79 -0.60
CA ILE A 96 -10.88 1.06 0.72
C ILE A 96 -12.16 1.86 0.49
N SER A 97 -13.31 1.31 0.89
CA SER A 97 -14.60 1.97 0.74
C SER A 97 -14.93 2.83 1.95
N SER A 98 -15.42 4.04 1.74
CA SER A 98 -15.76 4.98 2.81
C SER A 98 -14.57 5.25 3.74
N ALA A 99 -13.49 5.78 3.16
CA ALA A 99 -12.24 6.03 3.84
C ALA A 99 -12.45 6.88 5.10
N ALA A 100 -11.84 6.45 6.21
CA ALA A 100 -11.83 7.16 7.47
C ALA A 100 -10.43 7.68 7.78
N VAL A 101 -10.33 8.66 8.69
CA VAL A 101 -9.01 9.17 9.15
C VAL A 101 -8.16 8.04 9.73
N SER A 102 -8.78 7.04 10.36
CA SER A 102 -8.11 5.84 10.89
C SER A 102 -7.42 4.98 9.84
N ASP A 103 -7.81 5.10 8.57
CA ASP A 103 -7.23 4.32 7.47
C ASP A 103 -5.91 4.93 6.96
N SER A 104 -5.53 6.09 7.50
CA SER A 104 -4.28 6.79 7.17
C SER A 104 -3.07 6.03 7.70
N ALA A 105 -2.43 5.25 6.83
CA ALA A 105 -1.30 4.40 7.17
C ALA A 105 -0.41 4.13 5.94
N LEU A 106 0.66 3.34 6.13
CA LEU A 106 1.48 2.86 5.02
C LEU A 106 0.96 1.49 4.55
N TYR A 107 0.70 1.38 3.25
CA TYR A 107 0.24 0.15 2.60
C TYR A 107 1.32 -0.35 1.66
N TYR A 108 1.73 -1.60 1.83
CA TYR A 108 2.75 -2.26 1.02
C TYR A 108 2.12 -3.36 0.19
N CYS A 109 2.62 -3.50 -1.04
CA CYS A 109 2.26 -4.56 -1.95
C CYS A 109 3.50 -5.40 -2.19
N GLU A 110 3.42 -6.69 -1.92
CA GLU A 110 4.57 -7.58 -2.02
C GLU A 110 4.17 -8.99 -2.46
N ASN A 111 5.15 -9.73 -2.98
CA ASN A 111 5.04 -11.16 -3.20
C ASN A 111 5.00 -11.91 -1.85
N PRO A 112 4.50 -13.16 -1.80
CA PRO A 112 4.44 -13.92 -0.55
C PRO A 112 5.86 -14.12 0.00
N PRO A 113 6.12 -13.80 1.27
CA PRO A 113 7.38 -14.13 1.91
C PRO A 113 7.50 -15.64 2.08
N VAL A 114 8.71 -16.17 1.98
CA VAL A 114 9.02 -17.56 2.34
C VAL A 114 9.25 -17.61 3.84
N SER A 115 8.35 -18.23 4.59
CA SER A 115 8.51 -18.44 6.04
C SER A 115 9.26 -19.74 6.33
N LEU A 116 10.32 -19.65 7.14
CA LEU A 116 10.97 -20.82 7.76
C LEU A 116 10.39 -21.00 9.16
N LEU A 117 9.72 -22.12 9.39
CA LEU A 117 9.25 -22.52 10.72
C LEU A 117 10.24 -23.56 11.28
N VAL A 118 10.93 -23.22 12.36
CA VAL A 118 11.78 -24.13 13.11
C VAL A 118 10.99 -24.61 14.33
N ASN A 119 10.96 -25.92 14.54
CA ASN A 119 10.33 -26.56 15.70
C ASN A 119 11.38 -26.96 16.73
#